data_AF-A0A8T7HXJ2-F1
#
_entry.id   AF-A0A8T7HXJ2-F1
#
_cell.length_a   1.000
_cell.length_b   1.000
_cell.length_c   1.000
_cell.angle_alpha   90.00
_cell.angle_beta   90.00
_cell.angle_gamma   90.00
#
_symmetry.space_group_name_H-M   'P 1'
#
loop_
_entity.id
_entity.type
_entity.pdbx_description
1 polymer ?
#
loop_
_entity_poly.entity_id
_entity_poly.type
_entity_poly.pdbx_seq_one_letter_code
_entity_poly.pdbx_strand_id
1 'polypeptide(L)'
;MSKLDPDVIFNPTELFIHTPMLEQLEKQLHHWLRTGLTGGLVLGNYRIGKTRAIEYISKRLFNRKGEEIHADRMTIAQRDVCTVKSIFRNLCFALDMPINDRTNSDEMASCLTHYFGEKALQNSTKQVVLIVDEMQRLKVNQLNAFAELYDNLAKLKLNMSVFFVGNAGSSKPLLEAISDDRYELLRGRFFTHVYDYCGIQNRKQVSYCLKEFDRLFTNHFLPDDFKKGWRLASLDKTIWSIFETDFRRPLNLRSWAMQYFISTIRILLVDYLPRYDIYDQEALEEMITASIDASGIRSNLVLAA
;
A
#
# COMPACT_ATOMS: atom_id res chain seq x y z
N MET A 1 24.97 11.34 2.49
CA MET A 1 24.20 10.34 1.72
C MET A 1 24.70 8.98 2.18
N SER A 2 23.88 8.20 2.89
CA SER A 2 24.22 6.80 3.18
C SER A 2 24.47 6.09 1.84
N LYS A 3 25.56 5.31 1.73
CA LYS A 3 25.75 4.44 0.58
C LYS A 3 24.52 3.55 0.49
N LEU A 4 23.84 3.58 -0.65
CA LEU A 4 22.76 2.64 -0.91
C LEU A 4 23.37 1.25 -0.92
N ASP A 5 22.84 0.34 -0.10
CA ASP A 5 23.26 -1.05 -0.09
C ASP A 5 22.60 -1.76 -1.29
N PRO A 6 23.37 -2.16 -2.32
CA PRO A 6 22.81 -2.83 -3.49
C PRO A 6 22.20 -4.20 -3.14
N ASP A 7 22.59 -4.80 -2.01
CA ASP A 7 22.09 -6.12 -1.58
C ASP A 7 20.62 -6.07 -1.15
N VAL A 8 20.07 -4.87 -0.90
CA VAL A 8 18.63 -4.66 -0.64
C VAL A 8 17.76 -5.23 -1.76
N ILE A 9 18.25 -5.32 -3.01
CA ILE A 9 17.49 -5.94 -4.11
C ILE A 9 17.17 -7.42 -3.86
N PHE A 10 17.98 -8.11 -3.03
CA PHE A 10 17.79 -9.49 -2.63
C PHE A 10 16.88 -9.65 -1.41
N ASN A 11 16.54 -8.55 -0.73
CA ASN A 11 15.62 -8.56 0.41
C ASN A 11 14.24 -8.02 -0.02
N PRO A 12 13.25 -8.88 -0.33
CA PRO A 12 11.93 -8.42 -0.75
C PRO A 12 11.19 -7.62 0.33
N THR A 13 11.63 -7.73 1.59
CA THR A 13 11.02 -7.00 2.69
C THR A 13 11.57 -5.60 2.90
N GLU A 14 12.73 -5.29 2.33
CA GLU A 14 13.36 -3.98 2.41
C GLU A 14 13.35 -3.24 1.08
N LEU A 15 13.30 -3.98 -0.04
CA LEU A 15 13.22 -3.39 -1.37
C LEU A 15 11.96 -2.52 -1.52
N PHE A 16 12.19 -1.22 -1.69
CA PHE A 16 11.16 -0.24 -1.94
C PHE A 16 11.59 0.68 -3.08
N ILE A 17 10.70 0.85 -4.06
CA ILE A 17 10.88 1.81 -5.15
C ILE A 17 9.70 2.78 -5.15
N HIS A 18 9.96 4.02 -5.55
CA HIS A 18 8.88 4.95 -5.81
C HIS A 18 8.08 4.53 -7.03
N THR A 19 6.76 4.71 -6.98
CA THR A 19 5.88 4.40 -8.10
C THR A 19 4.91 5.55 -8.35
N PRO A 20 4.39 5.72 -9.58
CA PRO A 20 3.37 6.72 -9.85
C PRO A 20 2.09 6.49 -9.03
N MET A 21 1.75 5.22 -8.75
CA MET A 21 0.57 4.84 -7.97
C MET A 21 0.72 5.23 -6.49
N LEU A 22 1.93 5.14 -5.94
CA LEU A 22 2.28 5.67 -4.63
C LEU A 22 2.03 7.18 -4.56
N GLU A 23 2.57 7.95 -5.52
CA GLU A 23 2.40 9.42 -5.54
C GLU A 23 0.93 9.84 -5.66
N GLN A 24 0.15 9.10 -6.46
CA GLN A 24 -1.28 9.36 -6.61
C GLN A 24 -2.05 9.08 -5.33
N LEU A 25 -1.76 7.97 -4.65
CA LEU A 25 -2.35 7.66 -3.35
C LEU A 25 -1.96 8.71 -2.30
N GLU A 26 -0.69 9.10 -2.24
CA GLU A 26 -0.21 10.14 -1.32
C GLU A 26 -0.97 11.46 -1.55
N LYS A 27 -1.12 11.89 -2.81
CA LYS A 27 -1.92 13.08 -3.17
C LYS A 27 -3.38 12.93 -2.75
N GLN A 28 -3.96 11.75 -2.93
CA GLN A 28 -5.36 11.50 -2.55
C GLN A 28 -5.56 11.57 -1.04
N LEU A 29 -4.69 10.93 -0.25
CA LEU A 29 -4.77 10.97 1.21
C LEU A 29 -4.58 12.39 1.74
N HIS A 30 -3.61 13.14 1.20
CA HIS A 30 -3.46 14.55 1.52
C HIS A 30 -4.70 15.37 1.15
N HIS A 31 -5.32 15.10 0.00
CA HIS A 31 -6.55 15.77 -0.39
C HIS A 31 -7.66 15.52 0.64
N TRP A 32 -7.88 14.26 1.03
CA TRP A 32 -8.87 13.88 2.03
C TRP A 32 -8.63 14.53 3.40
N LEU A 33 -7.38 14.56 3.87
CA LEU A 33 -7.02 15.22 5.12
C LEU A 33 -7.26 16.74 5.07
N ARG A 34 -7.00 17.36 3.92
CA ARG A 34 -7.15 18.81 3.72
C ARG A 34 -8.59 19.26 3.52
N THR A 35 -9.48 18.37 3.14
CA THR A 35 -10.92 18.63 3.03
C THR A 35 -11.69 18.26 4.31
N GLY A 36 -11.00 17.72 5.32
CA GLY A 36 -11.60 17.37 6.62
C GLY A 36 -12.39 16.07 6.59
N LEU A 37 -12.08 15.16 5.67
CA LEU A 37 -12.74 13.86 5.64
C LEU A 37 -12.36 13.01 6.85
N THR A 38 -13.38 12.35 7.41
CA THR A 38 -13.29 11.56 8.64
C THR A 38 -12.88 10.12 8.36
N GLY A 39 -13.00 9.68 7.11
CA GLY A 39 -12.41 8.43 6.65
C GLY A 39 -12.46 8.24 5.14
N GLY A 40 -11.98 7.08 4.70
CA GLY A 40 -11.97 6.69 3.31
C GLY A 40 -11.46 5.27 3.10
N LEU A 41 -11.77 4.70 1.94
CA LEU A 41 -11.39 3.36 1.54
C LEU A 41 -10.28 3.38 0.49
N VAL A 42 -9.25 2.60 0.70
CA VAL A 42 -8.22 2.31 -0.30
C VAL A 42 -8.34 0.84 -0.67
N LEU A 43 -8.91 0.58 -1.86
CA LEU A 43 -9.16 -0.77 -2.35
C LEU A 43 -8.20 -1.13 -3.47
N GLY A 44 -7.85 -2.39 -3.58
CA GLY A 44 -7.14 -2.88 -4.75
C GLY A 44 -6.82 -4.36 -4.66
N ASN A 45 -6.40 -4.97 -5.76
CA ASN A 45 -6.10 -6.40 -5.84
C ASN A 45 -4.89 -6.82 -4.99
N TYR A 46 -4.69 -8.14 -4.83
CA TYR A 46 -3.55 -8.70 -4.13
C TYR A 46 -2.22 -8.31 -4.82
N ARG A 47 -1.16 -8.15 -4.02
CA ARG A 47 0.24 -7.99 -4.48
C ARG A 47 0.57 -6.74 -5.33
N ILE A 48 -0.33 -5.76 -5.37
CA ILE A 48 -0.09 -4.49 -6.07
C ILE A 48 0.72 -3.47 -5.24
N GLY A 49 1.10 -3.80 -4.01
CA GLY A 49 1.96 -2.94 -3.17
C GLY A 49 1.24 -2.00 -2.19
N LYS A 50 -0.08 -2.14 -1.98
CA LYS A 50 -0.87 -1.27 -1.08
C LYS A 50 -0.25 -1.08 0.30
N THR A 51 0.06 -2.17 0.99
CA THR A 51 0.59 -2.14 2.36
C THR A 51 1.91 -1.36 2.45
N ARG A 52 2.83 -1.59 1.50
CA ARG A 52 4.10 -0.87 1.43
C ARG A 52 3.92 0.60 1.11
N ALA A 53 3.00 0.91 0.19
CA ALA A 53 2.69 2.29 -0.15
C ALA A 53 2.14 3.06 1.06
N ILE A 54 1.23 2.45 1.78
CA ILE A 54 0.62 3.01 2.99
C ILE A 54 1.63 3.14 4.13
N GLU A 55 2.49 2.15 4.35
CA GLU A 55 3.58 2.23 5.33
C GLU A 55 4.50 3.42 5.03
N TYR A 56 4.88 3.60 3.76
CA TYR A 56 5.68 4.73 3.32
C TYR A 56 4.96 6.08 3.50
N ILE A 57 3.71 6.18 3.07
CA ILE A 57 2.93 7.42 3.12
C ILE A 57 2.61 7.82 4.57
N SER A 58 2.37 6.86 5.47
CA SER A 58 2.02 7.15 6.88
C SER A 58 3.05 8.04 7.59
N LYS A 59 4.33 7.95 7.19
CA LYS A 59 5.44 8.75 7.73
C LYS A 59 5.58 10.13 7.06
N ARG A 60 4.66 10.48 6.15
CA ARG A 60 4.77 11.63 5.24
C ARG A 60 3.44 12.34 5.04
N LEU A 61 2.54 12.25 6.01
CA LEU A 61 1.28 13.00 5.98
C LEU A 61 1.52 14.37 6.60
N PHE A 62 1.18 15.42 5.86
CA PHE A 62 1.34 16.80 6.31
C PHE A 62 0.06 17.61 6.16
N ASN A 63 -0.19 18.49 7.12
CA ASN A 63 -1.31 19.43 7.02
C ASN A 63 -0.98 20.58 6.04
N ARG A 64 -1.92 21.52 5.85
CA ARG A 64 -1.74 22.65 4.90
C ARG A 64 -0.60 23.58 5.27
N LYS A 65 -0.14 23.58 6.52
CA LYS A 65 0.99 24.38 6.99
C LYS A 65 2.33 23.64 6.91
N GLY A 66 2.33 22.41 6.40
CA GLY A 66 3.53 21.58 6.33
C GLY A 66 3.92 20.94 7.66
N GLU A 67 3.03 20.97 8.67
CA GLU A 67 3.26 20.26 9.94
C GLU A 67 2.88 18.78 9.76
N GLU A 68 3.67 17.89 10.37
CA GLU A 68 3.43 16.45 10.31
C GLU A 68 2.12 16.08 11.00
N ILE A 69 1.36 15.18 10.36
CA ILE A 69 0.17 14.55 10.92
C ILE A 69 0.56 13.14 11.33
N HIS A 70 0.56 12.87 12.64
CA HIS A 70 0.87 11.54 13.16
C HIS A 70 -0.12 10.51 12.62
N ALA A 71 0.40 9.38 12.14
CA ALA A 71 -0.39 8.30 11.58
C ALA A 71 0.04 6.96 12.15
N ASP A 72 -0.88 6.27 12.83
CA ASP A 72 -0.66 4.92 13.29
C ASP A 72 -1.32 3.91 12.35
N ARG A 73 -0.77 2.70 12.31
CA ARG A 73 -1.27 1.61 11.49
C ARG A 73 -1.58 0.40 12.35
N MET A 74 -2.72 -0.21 12.10
CA MET A 74 -3.06 -1.54 12.59
C MET A 74 -3.35 -2.48 11.43
N THR A 75 -3.14 -3.78 11.64
CA THR A 75 -3.56 -4.83 10.69
C THR A 75 -4.61 -5.71 11.36
N ILE A 76 -5.70 -5.97 10.65
CA ILE A 76 -6.76 -6.85 11.13
C ILE A 76 -6.35 -8.31 10.90
N ALA A 77 -6.18 -9.05 11.98
CA ALA A 77 -5.97 -10.49 11.94
C ALA A 77 -7.31 -11.21 11.83
N GLN A 78 -7.34 -12.35 11.14
CA GLN A 78 -8.48 -13.25 11.19
C GLN A 78 -8.55 -13.86 12.59
N ARG A 79 -9.72 -13.80 13.23
CA ARG A 79 -9.95 -14.36 14.56
C ARG A 79 -11.34 -15.00 14.62
N ASP A 80 -11.46 -16.02 15.47
CA ASP A 80 -12.75 -16.70 15.71
C ASP A 80 -13.76 -15.77 16.40
N VAL A 81 -13.26 -14.85 17.23
CA VAL A 81 -14.08 -13.90 17.99
C VAL A 81 -13.89 -12.47 17.45
N CYS A 82 -14.96 -11.93 16.88
CA CYS A 82 -15.01 -10.60 16.24
C CYS A 82 -15.86 -9.61 17.07
N THR A 83 -15.30 -9.07 18.15
CA THR A 83 -15.97 -8.11 19.05
C THR A 83 -15.38 -6.71 18.95
N VAL A 84 -16.09 -5.69 19.44
CA VAL A 84 -15.57 -4.32 19.58
C VAL A 84 -14.34 -4.31 20.51
N LYS A 85 -14.41 -5.02 21.65
CA LYS A 85 -13.28 -5.17 22.58
C LYS A 85 -12.02 -5.72 21.89
N SER A 86 -12.17 -6.66 20.94
CA SER A 86 -11.01 -7.22 20.25
C SER A 86 -10.31 -6.20 19.34
N ILE A 87 -11.02 -5.18 18.84
CA ILE A 87 -10.42 -4.08 18.08
C ILE A 87 -9.59 -3.18 18.99
N PHE A 88 -10.14 -2.71 20.13
CA PHE A 88 -9.38 -1.90 21.08
C PHE A 88 -8.14 -2.63 21.56
N ARG A 89 -8.27 -3.93 21.87
CA ARG A 89 -7.13 -4.75 22.25
C ARG A 89 -6.07 -4.84 21.17
N ASN A 90 -6.48 -5.03 19.91
CA ASN A 90 -5.55 -5.09 18.78
C ASN A 90 -4.86 -3.75 18.53
N LEU A 91 -5.56 -2.63 18.73
CA LEU A 91 -4.96 -1.29 18.68
C LEU A 91 -3.93 -1.09 19.79
N CYS A 92 -4.24 -1.43 21.03
CA CYS A 92 -3.27 -1.33 22.12
C CYS A 92 -2.02 -2.16 21.83
N PHE A 93 -2.16 -3.38 21.31
CA PHE A 93 -1.00 -4.18 20.90
C PHE A 93 -0.22 -3.56 19.74
N ALA A 94 -0.89 -3.01 18.73
CA ALA A 94 -0.22 -2.36 17.60
C ALA A 94 0.54 -1.09 17.99
N LEU A 95 0.17 -0.47 19.11
CA LEU A 95 0.77 0.75 19.66
C LEU A 95 1.71 0.47 20.85
N ASP A 96 2.02 -0.81 21.12
CA ASP A 96 2.82 -1.26 22.27
C ASP A 96 2.33 -0.69 23.62
N MET A 97 1.01 -0.50 23.76
CA MET A 97 0.40 0.00 24.98
C MET A 97 0.24 -1.12 26.02
N PRO A 98 0.62 -0.88 27.29
CA PRO A 98 0.51 -1.89 28.33
C PRO A 98 -0.96 -2.17 28.65
N ILE A 99 -1.39 -3.41 28.42
CA ILE A 99 -2.72 -3.90 28.78
C ILE A 99 -2.59 -5.23 29.53
N ASN A 100 -3.48 -5.49 30.48
CA ASN A 100 -3.57 -6.77 31.16
C ASN A 100 -4.88 -7.50 30.78
N ASP A 101 -5.03 -8.76 31.15
CA ASP A 101 -6.21 -9.56 30.78
C ASP A 101 -7.52 -9.05 31.39
N ARG A 102 -7.44 -8.26 32.47
CA ARG A 102 -8.59 -7.69 33.16
C ARG A 102 -9.00 -6.33 32.59
N THR A 103 -8.15 -5.69 31.78
CA THR A 103 -8.46 -4.40 31.17
C THR A 103 -9.75 -4.52 30.36
N ASN A 104 -10.72 -3.68 30.71
CA ASN A 104 -12.03 -3.68 30.06
C ASN A 104 -12.00 -2.83 28.78
N SER A 105 -13.09 -2.85 28.00
CA SER A 105 -13.19 -2.09 26.75
C SER A 105 -13.04 -0.59 26.96
N ASP A 106 -13.64 -0.06 28.01
CA ASP A 106 -13.79 1.37 28.26
C ASP A 106 -12.46 1.97 28.73
N GLU A 107 -11.72 1.23 29.54
CA GLU A 107 -10.33 1.54 29.91
C GLU A 107 -9.44 1.61 28.67
N MET A 108 -9.50 0.61 27.77
CA MET A 108 -8.72 0.65 26.53
C MET A 108 -9.14 1.81 25.62
N ALA A 109 -10.44 2.04 25.44
CA ALA A 109 -10.96 3.14 24.64
C ALA A 109 -10.53 4.50 25.19
N SER A 110 -10.55 4.66 26.51
CA SER A 110 -10.05 5.87 27.19
C SER A 110 -8.54 6.05 26.96
N CYS A 111 -7.72 5.03 27.18
CA CYS A 111 -6.29 5.10 26.93
C CYS A 111 -5.96 5.43 25.47
N LEU A 112 -6.64 4.80 24.52
CA LEU A 112 -6.49 5.09 23.09
C LEU A 112 -6.92 6.51 22.75
N THR A 113 -8.03 7.00 23.32
CA THR A 113 -8.49 8.38 23.12
C THR A 113 -7.44 9.38 23.62
N HIS A 114 -6.86 9.16 24.79
CA HIS A 114 -5.80 10.02 25.32
C HIS A 114 -4.56 9.99 24.42
N TYR A 115 -4.10 8.79 24.03
CA TYR A 115 -2.95 8.61 23.15
C TYR A 115 -3.14 9.35 21.81
N PHE A 116 -4.24 9.10 21.10
CA PHE A 116 -4.52 9.79 19.83
C PHE A 116 -4.74 11.29 20.05
N GLY A 117 -5.28 11.69 21.19
CA GLY A 117 -5.48 13.08 21.54
C GLY A 117 -4.16 13.84 21.69
N GLU A 118 -3.19 13.24 22.39
CA GLU A 118 -1.83 13.78 22.51
C GLU A 118 -1.16 13.92 21.14
N LYS A 119 -1.27 12.90 20.28
CA LYS A 119 -0.74 12.93 18.91
C LYS A 119 -1.38 14.01 18.06
N ALA A 120 -2.70 14.18 18.15
CA ALA A 120 -3.42 15.22 17.44
C ALA A 120 -2.91 16.62 17.82
N LEU A 121 -2.62 16.87 19.10
CA LEU A 121 -2.14 18.17 19.59
C LEU A 121 -0.73 18.55 19.08
N GLN A 122 0.01 17.64 18.44
CA GLN A 122 1.34 17.90 17.90
C GLN A 122 1.34 18.76 16.63
N ASN A 123 0.17 18.97 16.00
CA ASN A 123 0.01 19.86 14.86
C ASN A 123 -1.14 20.87 15.09
N SER A 124 -1.07 22.01 14.41
CA SER A 124 -2.00 23.12 14.61
C SER A 124 -3.41 22.86 14.08
N THR A 125 -3.59 21.87 13.20
CA THR A 125 -4.91 21.42 12.73
C THR A 125 -5.54 20.36 13.63
N LYS A 126 -4.83 19.96 14.70
CA LYS A 126 -5.30 18.97 15.69
C LYS A 126 -5.69 17.65 15.05
N GLN A 127 -4.92 17.21 14.05
CA GLN A 127 -5.21 16.03 13.22
C GLN A 127 -4.39 14.82 13.65
N VAL A 128 -5.02 13.65 13.61
CA VAL A 128 -4.35 12.34 13.75
C VAL A 128 -5.00 11.33 12.80
N VAL A 129 -4.21 10.39 12.32
CA VAL A 129 -4.66 9.39 11.35
C VAL A 129 -4.53 7.99 11.94
N LEU A 130 -5.55 7.18 11.71
CA LEU A 130 -5.48 5.74 11.92
C LEU A 130 -5.68 5.02 10.59
N ILE A 131 -4.76 4.12 10.27
CA ILE A 131 -4.82 3.28 9.09
C ILE A 131 -5.14 1.85 9.51
N VAL A 132 -6.20 1.30 8.92
CA VAL A 132 -6.70 -0.05 9.21
C VAL A 132 -6.47 -0.94 7.99
N ASP A 133 -5.40 -1.74 8.02
CA ASP A 133 -5.05 -2.66 6.94
C ASP A 133 -5.76 -4.02 7.08
N GLU A 134 -5.97 -4.70 5.96
CA GLU A 134 -6.75 -5.94 5.85
C GLU A 134 -8.22 -5.79 6.31
N MET A 135 -8.86 -4.65 6.01
CA MET A 135 -10.22 -4.33 6.49
C MET A 135 -11.29 -5.36 6.14
N GLN A 136 -11.12 -6.17 5.09
CA GLN A 136 -12.07 -7.21 4.67
C GLN A 136 -12.32 -8.27 5.76
N ARG A 137 -11.45 -8.35 6.76
CA ARG A 137 -11.57 -9.27 7.90
C ARG A 137 -12.46 -8.73 9.02
N LEU A 138 -12.85 -7.46 8.96
CA LEU A 138 -13.75 -6.86 9.93
C LEU A 138 -15.17 -7.37 9.76
N LYS A 139 -15.90 -7.37 10.87
CA LYS A 139 -17.37 -7.44 10.89
C LYS A 139 -17.95 -6.04 11.10
N VAL A 140 -19.19 -5.82 10.65
CA VAL A 140 -19.82 -4.48 10.71
C VAL A 140 -19.87 -3.94 12.14
N ASN A 141 -20.19 -4.80 13.12
CA ASN A 141 -20.21 -4.42 14.54
C ASN A 141 -18.85 -3.93 15.06
N GLN A 142 -17.73 -4.41 14.51
CA GLN A 142 -16.38 -4.00 14.92
C GLN A 142 -16.04 -2.58 14.46
N LEU A 143 -16.72 -2.06 13.43
CA LEU A 143 -16.53 -0.69 12.97
C LEU A 143 -16.94 0.35 14.03
N ASN A 144 -17.82 -0.03 14.96
CA ASN A 144 -18.22 0.82 16.08
C ASN A 144 -17.05 1.21 16.98
N ALA A 145 -15.99 0.38 17.07
CA ALA A 145 -14.78 0.75 17.81
C ALA A 145 -14.13 2.02 17.24
N PHE A 146 -14.08 2.13 15.91
CA PHE A 146 -13.51 3.31 15.24
C PHE A 146 -14.44 4.52 15.31
N ALA A 147 -15.75 4.29 15.22
CA ALA A 147 -16.75 5.35 15.41
C ALA A 147 -16.69 5.94 16.83
N GLU A 148 -16.50 5.10 17.84
CA GLU A 148 -16.37 5.51 19.25
C GLU A 148 -15.12 6.37 19.47
N LEU A 149 -13.95 5.94 18.96
CA LEU A 149 -12.72 6.74 19.05
C LEU A 149 -12.86 8.09 18.34
N TYR A 150 -13.47 8.09 17.15
CA TYR A 150 -13.77 9.30 16.41
C TYR A 150 -14.65 10.25 17.23
N ASP A 151 -15.76 9.76 17.79
CA ASP A 151 -16.69 10.57 18.57
C ASP A 151 -16.05 11.11 19.86
N ASN A 152 -15.21 10.31 20.52
CA ASN A 152 -14.48 10.73 21.71
C ASN A 152 -13.49 11.86 21.41
N LEU A 153 -12.72 11.77 20.33
CA LEU A 153 -11.82 12.83 19.88
C LEU A 153 -12.57 14.08 19.40
N ALA A 154 -13.70 13.90 18.71
CA ALA A 154 -14.55 15.01 18.27
C ALA A 154 -15.09 15.82 19.46
N LYS A 155 -15.50 15.17 20.56
CA LYS A 155 -15.90 15.86 21.81
C LYS A 155 -14.77 16.72 22.39
N LEU A 156 -13.52 16.31 22.19
CA LEU A 156 -12.32 17.06 22.59
C LEU A 156 -11.90 18.12 21.55
N LYS A 157 -12.67 18.31 20.48
CA LYS A 157 -12.36 19.20 19.34
C LYS A 157 -11.06 18.81 18.63
N LEU A 158 -10.82 17.50 18.52
CA LEU A 158 -9.70 16.89 17.81
C LEU A 158 -10.21 16.16 16.57
N ASN A 159 -9.39 16.13 15.51
CA ASN A 159 -9.77 15.61 14.20
C ASN A 159 -9.10 14.25 13.96
N MET A 160 -9.88 13.18 14.00
CA MET A 160 -9.42 11.84 13.63
C MET A 160 -9.88 11.49 12.21
N SER A 161 -8.97 11.01 11.38
CA SER A 161 -9.29 10.39 10.09
C SER A 161 -8.94 8.91 10.12
N VAL A 162 -9.89 8.05 9.72
CA VAL A 162 -9.68 6.60 9.66
C VAL A 162 -9.68 6.12 8.21
N PHE A 163 -8.53 5.62 7.73
CA PHE A 163 -8.40 5.07 6.38
C PHE A 163 -8.37 3.56 6.40
N PHE A 164 -9.34 2.93 5.73
CA PHE A 164 -9.46 1.48 5.63
C PHE A 164 -8.81 0.99 4.34
N VAL A 165 -7.85 0.09 4.47
CA VAL A 165 -7.11 -0.48 3.34
C VAL A 165 -7.50 -1.95 3.20
N GLY A 166 -7.94 -2.34 2.01
CA GLY A 166 -8.50 -3.67 1.81
C GLY A 166 -8.34 -4.22 0.40
N ASN A 167 -8.61 -5.51 0.27
CA ASN A 167 -8.66 -6.15 -1.03
C ASN A 167 -10.00 -5.90 -1.72
N ALA A 168 -10.00 -5.38 -2.95
CA ALA A 168 -11.23 -5.06 -3.67
C ALA A 168 -12.21 -6.24 -3.79
N GLY A 169 -11.71 -7.45 -4.06
CA GLY A 169 -12.54 -8.65 -4.18
C GLY A 169 -13.06 -9.15 -2.83
N SER A 170 -12.16 -9.26 -1.84
CA SER A 170 -12.51 -9.83 -0.54
C SER A 170 -13.28 -8.86 0.37
N SER A 171 -13.21 -7.55 0.11
CA SER A 171 -13.98 -6.55 0.87
C SER A 171 -15.46 -6.51 0.51
N LYS A 172 -15.88 -7.09 -0.64
CA LYS A 172 -17.27 -7.03 -1.11
C LYS A 172 -18.32 -7.39 -0.05
N PRO A 173 -18.21 -8.52 0.68
CA PRO A 173 -19.25 -8.89 1.64
C PRO A 173 -19.43 -7.87 2.76
N LEU A 174 -18.33 -7.24 3.20
CA LEU A 174 -18.37 -6.20 4.22
C LEU A 174 -18.99 -4.90 3.67
N LEU A 175 -18.64 -4.51 2.45
CA LEU A 175 -19.20 -3.31 1.79
C LEU A 175 -20.70 -3.46 1.49
N GLU A 176 -21.12 -4.64 1.05
CA GLU A 176 -22.53 -4.98 0.86
C GLU A 176 -23.29 -4.90 2.20
N ALA A 177 -22.73 -5.45 3.27
CA ALA A 177 -23.37 -5.40 4.59
C ALA A 177 -23.52 -3.96 5.15
N ILE A 178 -22.54 -3.07 4.91
CA ILE A 178 -22.58 -1.65 5.34
C ILE A 178 -23.53 -0.81 4.47
N SER A 179 -23.95 -1.33 3.32
CA SER A 179 -24.90 -0.64 2.44
C SER A 179 -26.34 -0.63 2.97
N ASP A 180 -26.64 -1.46 3.98
CA ASP A 180 -27.91 -1.42 4.72
C ASP A 180 -28.10 -0.07 5.45
N ASP A 181 -29.31 0.49 5.41
CA ASP A 181 -29.62 1.81 5.97
C ASP A 181 -29.40 1.89 7.48
N ARG A 182 -29.45 0.76 8.20
CA ARG A 182 -29.14 0.72 9.63
C ARG A 182 -27.69 1.13 9.94
N TYR A 183 -26.80 1.11 8.94
CA TYR A 183 -25.41 1.51 9.06
C TYR A 183 -25.10 2.84 8.35
N GLU A 184 -26.11 3.64 8.01
CA GLU A 184 -25.94 4.93 7.32
C GLU A 184 -24.92 5.84 8.00
N LEU A 185 -24.91 5.91 9.34
CA LEU A 185 -23.95 6.72 10.10
C LEU A 185 -22.50 6.25 9.93
N LEU A 186 -22.26 4.93 9.95
CA LEU A 186 -20.93 4.37 9.70
C LEU A 186 -20.49 4.64 8.26
N ARG A 187 -21.42 4.42 7.32
CA ARG A 187 -21.20 4.65 5.89
C ARG A 187 -20.84 6.11 5.60
N GLY A 188 -21.63 7.05 6.12
CA GLY A 188 -21.46 8.49 5.97
C GLY A 188 -20.13 9.01 6.52
N ARG A 189 -19.59 8.36 7.57
CA ARG A 189 -18.30 8.72 8.17
C ARG A 189 -17.11 8.12 7.39
N PHE A 190 -17.12 6.82 7.13
CA PHE A 190 -15.90 6.12 6.74
C PHE A 190 -15.89 5.62 5.29
N PHE A 191 -17.05 5.47 4.65
CA PHE A 191 -17.19 4.72 3.40
C PHE A 191 -17.75 5.57 2.24
N THR A 192 -17.79 6.89 2.38
CA THR A 192 -18.24 7.83 1.32
C THR A 192 -17.23 8.02 0.21
N HIS A 193 -15.95 7.80 0.49
CA HIS A 193 -14.86 7.99 -0.46
C HIS A 193 -14.08 6.71 -0.65
N VAL A 194 -13.85 6.37 -1.92
CA VAL A 194 -13.10 5.18 -2.32
C VAL A 194 -12.01 5.59 -3.30
N TYR A 195 -10.81 5.07 -3.07
CA TYR A 195 -9.69 5.18 -3.99
C TYR A 195 -9.26 3.77 -4.45
N ASP A 196 -9.36 3.53 -5.74
CA ASP A 196 -8.94 2.27 -6.36
C ASP A 196 -7.44 2.29 -6.64
N TYR A 197 -6.67 1.70 -5.72
CA TYR A 197 -5.25 1.46 -5.89
C TYR A 197 -5.03 0.36 -6.94
N CYS A 198 -4.30 0.68 -7.99
CA CYS A 198 -4.02 -0.24 -9.11
C CYS A 198 -2.51 -0.54 -9.22
N GLY A 199 -2.15 -1.59 -9.96
CA GLY A 199 -0.77 -1.83 -10.37
C GLY A 199 -0.38 -0.95 -11.57
N ILE A 200 0.67 -1.35 -12.29
CA ILE A 200 1.13 -0.64 -13.51
C ILE A 200 0.15 -0.90 -14.66
N GLN A 201 -0.30 0.16 -15.33
CA GLN A 201 -1.34 0.13 -16.35
C GLN A 201 -0.86 0.59 -17.74
N ASN A 202 0.30 1.22 -17.82
CA ASN A 202 0.84 1.74 -19.08
C ASN A 202 2.37 1.83 -19.09
N ARG A 203 2.93 1.97 -20.29
CA ARG A 203 4.37 2.16 -20.53
C ARG A 203 5.01 3.30 -19.73
N LYS A 204 4.33 4.44 -19.58
CA LYS A 204 4.92 5.60 -18.84
C LYS A 204 5.18 5.23 -17.38
N GLN A 205 4.29 4.45 -16.77
CA GLN A 205 4.47 3.94 -15.42
C GLN A 205 5.58 2.89 -15.33
N VAL A 206 5.72 2.01 -16.33
CA VAL A 206 6.89 1.12 -16.43
C VAL A 206 8.18 1.93 -16.45
N SER A 207 8.29 2.90 -17.36
CA SER A 207 9.47 3.77 -17.49
C SER A 207 9.82 4.47 -16.18
N TYR A 208 8.82 4.99 -15.45
CA TYR A 208 9.04 5.59 -14.14
C TYR A 208 9.67 4.59 -13.17
N CYS A 209 9.09 3.38 -13.03
CA CYS A 209 9.62 2.38 -12.12
C CYS A 209 11.03 1.91 -12.52
N LEU A 210 11.31 1.73 -13.82
CA LEU A 210 12.65 1.35 -14.29
C LEU A 210 13.70 2.42 -13.99
N LYS A 211 13.35 3.71 -14.04
CA LYS A 211 14.26 4.80 -13.65
C LYS A 211 14.63 4.74 -12.17
N GLU A 212 13.74 4.26 -11.30
CA GLU A 212 14.08 4.00 -9.90
C GLU A 212 15.10 2.87 -9.78
N PHE A 213 14.99 1.81 -10.58
CA PHE A 213 16.05 0.78 -10.65
C PHE A 213 17.36 1.34 -11.22
N ASP A 214 17.32 2.22 -12.21
CA ASP A 214 18.53 2.90 -12.71
C ASP A 214 19.23 3.72 -11.64
N ARG A 215 18.44 4.42 -10.81
CA ARG A 215 18.96 5.22 -9.70
C ARG A 215 19.59 4.36 -8.62
N LEU A 216 19.02 3.19 -8.35
CA LEU A 216 19.35 2.38 -7.19
C LEU A 216 20.34 1.23 -7.49
N PHE A 217 20.22 0.58 -8.64
CA PHE A 217 20.80 -0.74 -8.88
C PHE A 217 21.54 -0.89 -10.21
N THR A 218 21.09 -0.25 -11.30
CA THR A 218 21.65 -0.55 -12.64
C THR A 218 23.17 -0.36 -12.72
N ASN A 219 23.72 0.71 -12.14
CA ASN A 219 25.17 0.94 -12.13
C ASN A 219 25.95 -0.12 -11.34
N HIS A 220 25.33 -0.78 -10.37
CA HIS A 220 25.99 -1.84 -9.61
C HIS A 220 26.11 -3.13 -10.43
N PHE A 221 25.03 -3.52 -11.12
CA PHE A 221 24.98 -4.77 -11.88
C PHE A 221 25.52 -4.66 -13.31
N LEU A 222 25.49 -3.46 -13.91
CA LEU A 222 25.95 -3.19 -15.27
C LEU A 222 26.84 -1.93 -15.31
N PRO A 223 27.96 -1.88 -14.54
CA PRO A 223 28.74 -0.66 -14.37
C PRO A 223 29.32 -0.13 -15.68
N ASP A 224 29.79 -1.02 -16.56
CA ASP A 224 30.45 -0.61 -17.80
C ASP A 224 29.45 -0.06 -18.81
N ASP A 225 28.30 -0.70 -18.97
CA ASP A 225 27.26 -0.21 -19.88
C ASP A 225 26.55 1.02 -19.33
N PHE A 226 26.37 1.11 -18.01
CA PHE A 226 25.85 2.32 -17.37
C PHE A 226 26.76 3.53 -17.61
N LYS A 227 28.09 3.35 -17.55
CA LYS A 227 29.09 4.37 -17.90
C LYS A 227 29.02 4.77 -19.38
N LYS A 228 28.74 3.83 -20.28
CA LYS A 228 28.48 4.11 -21.71
C LYS A 228 27.13 4.80 -21.97
N GLY A 229 26.33 5.04 -20.94
CA GLY A 229 25.05 5.74 -21.03
C GLY A 229 23.83 4.82 -21.14
N TRP A 230 24.01 3.50 -21.12
CA TRP A 230 22.90 2.55 -21.12
C TRP A 230 22.08 2.66 -19.84
N ARG A 231 20.75 2.50 -19.93
CA ARG A 231 19.82 2.61 -18.80
C ARG A 231 18.76 1.53 -18.94
N LEU A 232 18.40 0.87 -17.85
CA LEU A 232 17.33 -0.12 -17.83
C LEU A 232 16.00 0.49 -18.29
N ALA A 233 15.74 1.77 -17.98
CA ALA A 233 14.56 2.47 -18.45
C ALA A 233 14.44 2.60 -19.98
N SER A 234 15.51 2.38 -20.76
CA SER A 234 15.39 2.33 -22.22
C SER A 234 14.62 1.10 -22.72
N LEU A 235 14.45 0.08 -21.86
CA LEU A 235 13.70 -1.13 -22.16
C LEU A 235 12.19 -0.99 -21.95
N ASP A 236 11.71 0.19 -21.55
CA ASP A 236 10.32 0.42 -21.16
C ASP A 236 9.31 0.00 -22.25
N LYS A 237 9.64 0.27 -23.52
CA LYS A 237 8.82 -0.07 -24.68
C LYS A 237 8.73 -1.59 -24.85
N THR A 238 9.88 -2.27 -24.86
CA THR A 238 9.98 -3.71 -25.10
C THR A 238 9.33 -4.50 -23.97
N ILE A 239 9.66 -4.16 -22.71
CA ILE A 239 9.06 -4.78 -21.52
C ILE A 239 7.55 -4.60 -21.51
N TRP A 240 7.06 -3.39 -21.79
CA TRP A 240 5.62 -3.14 -21.82
C TRP A 240 4.93 -3.87 -22.98
N SER A 241 5.54 -3.93 -24.16
CA SER A 241 4.97 -4.59 -25.33
C SER A 241 4.80 -6.10 -25.11
N ILE A 242 5.82 -6.76 -24.59
CA ILE A 242 5.80 -8.20 -24.26
C ILE A 242 4.77 -8.45 -23.17
N PHE A 243 4.81 -7.69 -22.07
CA PHE A 243 3.81 -7.82 -21.01
C PHE A 243 2.39 -7.63 -21.53
N GLU A 244 2.13 -6.60 -22.34
CA GLU A 244 0.79 -6.30 -22.83
C GLU A 244 0.26 -7.41 -23.76
N THR A 245 1.11 -7.90 -24.66
CA THR A 245 0.71 -8.83 -25.72
C THR A 245 0.62 -10.27 -25.21
N ASP A 246 1.60 -10.71 -24.41
CA ASP A 246 1.78 -12.13 -24.11
C ASP A 246 1.25 -12.52 -22.73
N PHE A 247 0.98 -11.53 -21.87
CA PHE A 247 0.54 -11.73 -20.50
C PHE A 247 -0.74 -10.98 -20.17
N ARG A 248 -0.78 -9.65 -20.29
CA ARG A 248 -1.91 -8.83 -19.85
C ARG A 248 -3.20 -9.19 -20.59
N ARG A 249 -3.18 -9.18 -21.93
CA ARG A 249 -4.37 -9.50 -22.73
C ARG A 249 -4.76 -10.97 -22.62
N PRO A 250 -3.85 -11.96 -22.77
CA PRO A 250 -4.21 -13.38 -22.67
C PRO A 250 -4.71 -13.79 -21.28
N LEU A 251 -4.20 -13.17 -20.22
CA LEU A 251 -4.58 -13.47 -18.83
C LEU A 251 -5.68 -12.52 -18.29
N ASN A 252 -6.24 -11.65 -19.14
CA ASN A 252 -7.26 -10.66 -18.79
C ASN A 252 -6.91 -9.80 -17.54
N LEU A 253 -5.65 -9.37 -17.46
CA LEU A 253 -5.16 -8.59 -16.32
C LEU A 253 -5.49 -7.10 -16.49
N ARG A 254 -6.09 -6.50 -15.46
CA ARG A 254 -6.34 -5.05 -15.43
C ARG A 254 -5.06 -4.23 -15.35
N SER A 255 -4.06 -4.71 -14.61
CA SER A 255 -2.78 -4.04 -14.37
C SER A 255 -1.69 -5.06 -14.01
N TRP A 256 -0.42 -4.70 -14.21
CA TRP A 256 0.72 -5.47 -13.71
C TRP A 256 0.87 -5.26 -12.20
N ALA A 257 0.66 -6.31 -11.41
CA ALA A 257 0.86 -6.23 -9.97
C ALA A 257 2.34 -6.00 -9.64
N MET A 258 2.61 -5.11 -8.68
CA MET A 258 3.97 -4.68 -8.34
C MET A 258 4.90 -5.83 -7.95
N GLN A 259 4.41 -6.86 -7.27
CA GLN A 259 5.24 -8.02 -6.93
C GLN A 259 5.81 -8.71 -8.17
N TYR A 260 4.97 -8.96 -9.18
CA TYR A 260 5.43 -9.62 -10.41
C TYR A 260 6.37 -8.70 -11.18
N PHE A 261 6.04 -7.41 -11.29
CA PHE A 261 6.91 -6.44 -11.95
C PHE A 261 8.30 -6.39 -11.29
N ILE A 262 8.37 -6.21 -9.96
CA ILE A 262 9.64 -6.18 -9.23
C ILE A 262 10.40 -7.49 -9.40
N SER A 263 9.71 -8.63 -9.33
CA SER A 263 10.35 -9.94 -9.54
C SER A 263 10.93 -10.07 -10.95
N THR A 264 10.19 -9.66 -11.98
CA THR A 264 10.65 -9.63 -13.37
C THR A 264 11.91 -8.78 -13.50
N ILE A 265 11.87 -7.55 -13.01
CA ILE A 265 13.01 -6.64 -13.16
C ILE A 265 14.23 -7.11 -12.37
N ARG A 266 14.04 -7.68 -11.19
CA ARG A 266 15.12 -8.28 -10.41
C ARG A 266 15.78 -9.43 -11.18
N ILE A 267 15.00 -10.38 -11.69
CA ILE A 267 15.52 -11.52 -12.46
C ILE A 267 16.26 -11.02 -13.70
N LEU A 268 15.66 -10.10 -14.45
CA LEU A 268 16.28 -9.52 -15.63
C LEU A 268 17.62 -8.84 -15.29
N LEU A 269 17.63 -7.95 -14.30
CA LEU A 269 18.80 -7.13 -13.97
C LEU A 269 19.94 -7.91 -13.31
N VAL A 270 19.60 -8.92 -12.51
CA VAL A 270 20.59 -9.67 -11.72
C VAL A 270 21.06 -10.93 -12.42
N ASP A 271 20.15 -11.69 -13.02
CA ASP A 271 20.44 -13.04 -13.51
C ASP A 271 20.77 -13.05 -15.01
N TYR A 272 20.11 -12.19 -15.79
CA TYR A 272 20.23 -12.18 -17.25
C TYR A 272 21.20 -11.10 -17.76
N LEU A 273 20.87 -9.81 -17.61
CA LEU A 273 21.62 -8.73 -18.27
C LEU A 273 23.14 -8.75 -18.00
N PRO A 274 23.66 -9.12 -16.82
CA PRO A 274 25.11 -9.19 -16.59
C PRO A 274 25.82 -10.33 -17.33
N ARG A 275 25.09 -11.32 -17.87
CA ARG A 275 25.64 -12.55 -18.47
C ARG A 275 25.48 -12.63 -19.99
N TYR A 276 24.65 -11.77 -20.58
CA TYR A 276 24.29 -11.82 -21.99
C TYR A 276 24.48 -10.47 -22.66
N ASP A 277 24.57 -10.45 -23.99
CA ASP A 277 24.73 -9.22 -24.74
C ASP A 277 23.43 -8.40 -24.75
N ILE A 278 23.47 -7.23 -24.11
CA ILE A 278 22.33 -6.32 -24.00
C ILE A 278 22.05 -5.54 -25.30
N TYR A 279 22.93 -5.65 -26.30
CA TYR A 279 22.79 -4.99 -27.61
C TYR A 279 22.17 -5.92 -28.66
N ASP A 280 22.02 -7.21 -28.36
CA ASP A 280 21.26 -8.15 -29.17
C ASP A 280 19.76 -8.04 -28.81
N GLN A 281 18.98 -7.50 -29.74
CA GLN A 281 17.57 -7.23 -29.53
C GLN A 281 16.73 -8.51 -29.39
N GLU A 282 17.07 -9.59 -30.12
CA GLU A 282 16.32 -10.84 -30.06
C GLU A 282 16.57 -11.54 -28.73
N ALA A 283 17.85 -11.65 -28.34
CA ALA A 283 18.22 -12.20 -27.04
C ALA A 283 17.57 -11.42 -25.88
N LEU A 284 17.50 -10.08 -26.00
CA LEU A 284 16.88 -9.23 -24.99
C LEU A 284 15.38 -9.48 -24.82
N GLU A 285 14.65 -9.69 -25.92
CA GLU A 285 13.22 -10.01 -25.88
C GLU A 285 12.97 -11.38 -25.24
N GLU A 286 13.82 -12.37 -25.53
CA GLU A 286 13.79 -13.69 -24.88
C GLU A 286 14.04 -13.58 -23.37
N MET A 287 15.08 -12.85 -22.97
CA MET A 287 15.41 -12.63 -21.55
C MET A 287 14.28 -11.94 -20.79
N ILE A 288 13.65 -10.92 -21.39
CA ILE A 288 12.50 -10.23 -20.79
C ILE A 288 11.33 -11.20 -20.63
N THR A 289 11.01 -11.96 -21.67
CA THR A 289 9.90 -12.94 -21.64
C THR A 289 10.13 -13.98 -20.54
N ALA A 290 11.34 -14.58 -20.51
CA ALA A 290 11.72 -15.54 -19.48
C ALA A 290 11.65 -14.96 -18.06
N SER A 291 12.03 -13.69 -17.89
CA SER A 291 11.94 -12.98 -16.60
C SER A 291 10.48 -12.72 -16.17
N ILE A 292 9.57 -12.44 -17.12
CA ILE A 292 8.15 -12.28 -16.83
C ILE A 292 7.54 -13.63 -16.43
N ASP A 293 7.84 -14.71 -17.16
CA ASP A 293 7.37 -16.04 -16.81
C ASP A 293 7.87 -16.50 -15.44
N ALA A 294 9.18 -16.33 -15.17
CA ALA A 294 9.80 -16.69 -13.89
C ALA A 294 9.29 -15.86 -12.70
N SER A 295 8.61 -14.72 -12.94
CA SER A 295 7.95 -13.96 -11.87
C SER A 295 6.76 -14.69 -11.24
N GLY A 296 6.27 -15.77 -11.86
CA GLY A 296 5.13 -16.55 -11.38
C GLY A 296 3.77 -15.91 -11.68
N ILE A 297 3.72 -15.00 -12.67
CA ILE A 297 2.48 -14.33 -13.07
C ILE A 297 1.43 -15.31 -13.60
N ARG A 298 1.84 -16.37 -14.30
CA ARG A 298 0.95 -17.43 -14.81
C ARG A 298 0.48 -18.39 -13.70
N SER A 299 1.37 -18.71 -12.76
CA SER A 299 1.11 -19.69 -11.68
C SER A 299 0.02 -19.26 -10.70
N ASN A 300 -0.22 -17.94 -10.56
CA ASN A 300 -1.23 -17.41 -9.65
C ASN A 300 -2.67 -17.50 -10.16
N LEU A 301 -2.90 -17.87 -11.42
CA LEU A 301 -4.24 -17.99 -11.98
C LEU A 301 -4.85 -19.38 -11.76
N VAL A 302 -4.02 -20.40 -11.48
CA VAL A 302 -4.49 -21.77 -11.17
C VAL A 302 -5.13 -21.86 -9.77
N LEU A 303 -4.91 -20.85 -8.91
CA LEU A 303 -5.53 -20.75 -7.58
C LEU A 303 -6.74 -19.81 -7.53
N ALA A 304 -7.10 -19.17 -8.65
CA ALA A 304 -8.20 -18.21 -8.75
C ALA A 304 -9.34 -18.68 -9.68
N ALA A 305 -9.27 -19.92 -10.16
CA ALA A 305 -10.32 -20.61 -10.92
C ALA A 305 -11.10 -21.55 -10.00
#